data_AF-A0A834ZER6-F1
#
_entry.id   AF-A0A834ZER6-F1
#
_cell.length_a   1.000
_cell.length_b   1.000
_cell.length_c   1.000
_cell.angle_alpha   90.00
_cell.angle_beta   90.00
_cell.angle_gamma   90.00
#
_symmetry.space_group_name_H-M   'P 1'
#
loop_
_entity.id
_entity.type
_entity.pdbx_description
1 polymer ?
#
loop_
_entity_poly.entity_id
_entity_poly.type
_entity_poly.pdbx_seq_one_letter_code
_entity_poly.pdbx_strand_id
1 'polypeptide(L)'
;MSYAQASVLLCMGLQSQTVTYIEGEMKLERQQILSLFIKVLKKLYKYLHSVASKEIDSTLPRLKQVVMVPHNVSVDDDLQDAAKQVKDKMKAEAEGLLNPEFLQEYAIVDREADIENALQNRGVKIPASGLISVKSSRNKIEKHGKEKESHESNKKRGNDTSGSRLNKKKKP
;
A
#
# COMPACT_ATOMS: atom_id res chain seq x y z
N MET A 1 53.20 9.61 9.75
CA MET A 1 53.65 8.21 9.95
C MET A 1 54.99 8.26 10.69
N SER A 2 55.35 7.26 11.48
CA SER A 2 56.72 7.16 12.04
C SER A 2 57.69 6.58 11.01
N TYR A 3 58.98 6.90 11.09
CA TYR A 3 60.01 6.37 10.19
C TYR A 3 60.06 4.84 10.23
N ALA A 4 60.04 4.22 11.42
CA ALA A 4 60.02 2.77 11.55
C ALA A 4 58.76 2.13 10.90
N GLN A 5 57.61 2.81 10.97
CA GLN A 5 56.39 2.36 10.31
C GLN A 5 56.52 2.39 8.78
N ALA A 6 57.14 3.44 8.25
CA ALA A 6 57.38 3.59 6.81
C ALA A 6 58.40 2.55 6.30
N SER A 7 59.48 2.31 7.04
CA SER A 7 60.46 1.28 6.71
C SER A 7 59.87 -0.12 6.72
N VAL A 8 59.08 -0.48 7.75
CA VAL A 8 58.37 -1.78 7.79
C VAL A 8 57.40 -1.92 6.61
N LEU A 9 56.66 -0.86 6.28
CA LEU A 9 55.78 -0.87 5.11
C LEU A 9 56.56 -1.04 3.80
N LEU A 10 57.71 -0.40 3.66
CA LEU A 10 58.57 -0.54 2.48
C LEU A 10 59.08 -1.98 2.34
N CYS A 11 59.61 -2.56 3.42
CA CYS A 11 60.17 -3.91 3.42
C CYS A 11 59.10 -4.97 3.15
N MET A 12 57.93 -4.89 3.79
CA MET A 12 56.87 -5.89 3.62
C MET A 12 55.98 -5.64 2.40
N GLY A 13 55.70 -4.38 2.07
CA GLY A 13 54.74 -4.01 1.04
C GLY A 13 55.33 -3.88 -0.35
N LEU A 14 56.54 -3.32 -0.48
CA LEU A 14 57.18 -3.11 -1.79
C LEU A 14 58.26 -4.14 -2.08
N GLN A 15 59.13 -4.42 -1.10
CA GLN A 15 60.25 -5.35 -1.25
C GLN A 15 59.84 -6.82 -1.00
N SER A 16 58.63 -7.06 -0.52
CA SER A 16 58.09 -8.41 -0.23
C SER A 16 59.00 -9.27 0.66
N GLN A 17 59.72 -8.64 1.60
CA GLN A 17 60.66 -9.31 2.49
C GLN A 17 59.93 -10.04 3.62
N THR A 18 60.52 -11.16 4.08
CA THR A 18 59.96 -11.93 5.19
C THR A 18 60.17 -11.22 6.54
N VAL A 19 59.29 -11.50 7.51
CA VAL A 19 59.40 -10.91 8.85
C VAL A 19 60.73 -11.24 9.52
N THR A 20 61.24 -12.46 9.29
CA THR A 20 62.53 -12.93 9.82
C THR A 20 63.70 -12.10 9.27
N TYR A 21 63.65 -11.68 8.00
CA TYR A 21 64.67 -10.82 7.42
C TYR A 21 64.66 -9.42 8.07
N ILE A 22 63.46 -8.86 8.25
CA ILE A 22 63.27 -7.52 8.83
C ILE A 22 63.68 -7.50 10.31
N GLU A 23 63.44 -8.60 11.03
CA GLU A 23 63.90 -8.82 12.40
C GLU A 23 65.43 -8.73 12.51
N GLY A 24 66.16 -9.30 11.55
CA GLY A 24 67.62 -9.19 11.45
C GLY A 24 68.12 -7.78 11.14
N GLU A 25 67.54 -7.12 10.14
CA GLU A 25 67.95 -5.78 9.69
C GLU A 25 67.64 -4.69 10.72
N MET A 26 66.42 -4.69 11.27
CA MET A 26 65.95 -3.63 12.15
C MET A 26 66.22 -3.91 13.64
N LYS A 27 66.68 -5.12 13.99
CA LYS A 27 66.89 -5.58 15.38
C LYS A 27 65.64 -5.37 16.26
N LEU A 28 64.47 -5.57 15.67
CA LEU A 28 63.17 -5.44 16.33
C LEU A 28 62.56 -6.81 16.50
N GLU A 29 61.87 -7.02 17.63
CA GLU A 29 61.14 -8.26 17.86
C GLU A 29 60.04 -8.45 16.80
N ARG A 30 59.89 -9.68 16.30
CA ARG A 30 58.83 -10.07 15.35
C ARG A 30 57.44 -9.51 15.69
N GLN A 31 57.03 -9.57 16.96
CA GLN A 31 55.72 -9.08 17.40
C GLN A 31 55.57 -7.57 17.18
N GLN A 32 56.64 -6.81 17.41
CA GLN A 32 56.65 -5.36 17.23
C GLN A 32 56.55 -4.99 15.75
N ILE A 33 57.26 -5.70 14.88
CA ILE A 33 57.20 -5.51 13.42
C ILE A 33 55.76 -5.69 12.92
N LEU A 34 55.10 -6.78 13.32
CA LEU A 34 53.70 -7.04 12.98
C LEU A 34 52.75 -5.98 13.53
N SER A 35 52.96 -5.53 14.77
CA SER A 35 52.19 -4.44 15.38
C SER A 35 52.34 -3.13 14.61
N LEU A 36 53.56 -2.79 14.18
CA LEU A 36 53.83 -1.62 13.35
C LEU A 36 53.13 -1.74 11.99
N PHE A 37 53.19 -2.90 11.36
CA PHE A 37 52.54 -3.16 10.08
C PHE A 37 51.01 -3.02 10.16
N ILE A 38 50.37 -3.61 11.18
CA ILE A 38 48.92 -3.48 11.41
C ILE A 38 48.53 -2.02 11.65
N LYS A 39 49.33 -1.26 12.42
CA LYS A 39 49.08 0.18 12.63
C LYS A 39 49.12 0.96 11.33
N VAL A 40 50.02 0.61 10.41
CA VAL A 40 50.10 1.23 9.09
C VAL A 40 48.89 0.89 8.24
N LEU A 41 48.50 -0.39 8.17
CA LEU A 41 47.32 -0.83 7.42
C LEU A 41 46.03 -0.15 7.92
N LYS A 42 45.86 -0.01 9.23
CA LYS A 42 44.71 0.71 9.82
C LYS A 42 44.67 2.17 9.37
N LYS A 43 45.82 2.84 9.29
CA LYS A 43 45.90 4.24 8.81
C LYS A 43 45.59 4.35 7.32
N LEU A 44 46.11 3.42 6.50
CA LEU A 44 45.82 3.38 5.07
C LEU A 44 44.33 3.15 4.83
N TYR A 45 43.74 2.15 5.50
CA TYR A 45 42.31 1.89 5.43
C TYR A 45 41.49 3.11 5.84
N LYS A 46 41.82 3.75 6.98
CA LYS A 46 41.12 4.95 7.44
C LYS A 46 41.20 6.08 6.41
N TYR A 47 42.35 6.26 5.76
CA TYR A 47 42.51 7.27 4.73
C TYR A 47 41.63 6.98 3.50
N LEU A 48 41.72 5.76 2.95
CA LEU A 48 40.89 5.34 1.81
C LEU A 48 39.40 5.45 2.12
N HIS A 49 38.99 4.98 3.31
CA HIS A 49 37.62 5.09 3.77
C HIS A 49 37.19 6.55 3.88
N SER A 50 38.04 7.43 4.43
CA SER A 50 37.71 8.87 4.52
C SER A 50 37.56 9.55 3.16
N VAL A 51 38.30 9.09 2.14
CA VAL A 51 38.16 9.60 0.76
C VAL A 51 36.84 9.11 0.18
N ALA A 52 36.55 7.81 0.27
CA ALA A 52 35.29 7.25 -0.20
C ALA A 52 34.07 7.86 0.52
N SER A 53 34.14 8.04 1.84
CA SER A 53 33.08 8.70 2.62
C SER A 53 32.86 10.15 2.19
N LYS A 54 33.92 10.91 1.86
CA LYS A 54 33.77 12.28 1.37
C LYS A 54 33.05 12.34 0.02
N GLU A 55 33.30 11.39 -0.87
CA GLU A 55 32.57 11.30 -2.13
C GLU A 55 31.10 10.98 -1.90
N ILE A 56 30.81 10.05 -0.98
CA ILE A 56 29.43 9.72 -0.59
C ILE A 56 28.74 10.94 0.03
N ASP A 57 29.39 11.64 0.97
CA ASP A 57 28.84 12.84 1.61
C ASP A 57 28.64 13.99 0.62
N SER A 58 29.45 14.08 -0.44
CA SER A 58 29.31 15.06 -1.51
C SER A 58 28.21 14.71 -2.52
N THR A 59 27.92 13.42 -2.71
CA THR A 59 26.90 12.93 -3.66
C THR A 59 25.55 12.74 -2.99
N LEU A 60 25.51 12.56 -1.67
CA LEU A 60 24.27 12.55 -0.92
C LEU A 60 23.62 13.94 -1.05
N PRO A 61 22.34 14.04 -1.48
CA PRO A 61 21.64 15.31 -1.43
C PRO A 61 21.68 15.79 0.02
N ARG A 62 22.43 16.88 0.26
CA ARG A 62 22.45 17.56 1.58
C ARG A 62 21.00 17.68 2.00
N LEU A 63 20.65 17.15 3.17
CA LEU A 63 19.30 17.25 3.72
C LEU A 63 18.91 18.72 3.62
N LYS A 64 18.07 19.07 2.64
CA LYS A 64 17.57 20.42 2.51
C LYS A 64 16.83 20.66 3.81
N GLN A 65 17.27 21.65 4.57
CA GLN A 65 16.56 22.08 5.76
C GLN A 65 15.14 22.40 5.30
N VAL A 66 14.20 21.52 5.63
CA VAL A 66 12.79 21.70 5.26
C VAL A 66 12.32 22.84 6.16
N VAL A 67 12.33 24.05 5.60
CA VAL A 67 11.68 25.19 6.23
C VAL A 67 10.18 24.92 6.13
N MET A 68 9.58 24.52 7.25
CA MET A 68 8.13 24.41 7.37
C MET A 68 7.53 25.80 7.26
N VAL A 69 7.04 26.15 6.07
CA VAL A 69 6.27 27.38 5.83
C VAL A 69 4.79 27.03 5.99
N PRO A 70 3.99 27.87 6.68
CA PRO A 70 2.54 27.70 6.72
C PRO A 70 1.94 27.67 5.31
N HIS A 71 0.97 26.79 5.07
CA HIS A 71 0.25 26.75 3.81
C HIS A 71 -0.60 28.03 3.66
N ASN A 72 -0.73 28.54 2.42
CA ASN A 72 -1.54 29.73 2.14
C ASN A 72 -3.05 29.49 2.34
N VAL A 73 -3.47 28.23 2.35
CA VAL A 73 -4.86 27.79 2.53
C VAL A 73 -4.91 26.91 3.77
N SER A 74 -5.93 27.13 4.62
CA SER A 74 -6.14 26.26 5.77
C SER A 74 -6.59 24.87 5.31
N VAL A 75 -6.21 23.84 6.05
CA VAL A 75 -6.70 22.46 5.82
C VAL A 75 -8.23 22.41 5.92
N ASP A 76 -8.82 23.23 6.79
CA ASP A 76 -10.27 23.33 6.94
C ASP A 76 -10.95 23.89 5.69
N ASP A 77 -10.35 24.91 5.06
CA ASP A 77 -10.90 25.55 3.86
C ASP A 77 -10.83 24.59 2.66
N ASP A 78 -9.69 23.90 2.46
CA ASP A 78 -9.52 22.90 1.41
C ASP A 78 -10.52 21.74 1.56
N LEU A 79 -10.76 21.29 2.80
CA LEU A 79 -11.72 20.24 3.09
C LEU A 79 -13.17 20.68 2.80
N GLN A 80 -13.51 21.94 3.10
CA GLN A 80 -14.82 22.50 2.79
C GLN A 80 -15.04 22.62 1.28
N ASP A 81 -14.04 23.09 0.54
CA ASP A 81 -14.10 23.18 -0.91
C ASP A 81 -14.25 21.80 -1.56
N ALA A 82 -13.51 20.80 -1.09
CA ALA A 82 -13.67 19.41 -1.53
C ALA A 82 -15.08 18.87 -1.22
N ALA A 83 -15.61 19.12 -0.03
CA ALA A 83 -16.95 18.70 0.36
C ALA A 83 -18.03 19.37 -0.51
N LYS A 84 -17.87 20.66 -0.83
CA LYS A 84 -18.76 21.38 -1.73
C LYS A 84 -18.75 20.80 -3.13
N GLN A 85 -17.56 20.54 -3.69
CA GLN A 85 -17.42 19.91 -5.01
C GLN A 85 -18.10 18.55 -5.08
N VAL A 86 -17.98 17.71 -4.04
CA VAL A 86 -18.66 16.40 -4.00
C VAL A 86 -20.18 16.57 -3.95
N LYS A 87 -20.69 17.48 -3.12
CA LYS A 87 -22.13 17.74 -3.03
C LYS A 87 -22.70 18.25 -4.35
N ASP A 88 -22.00 19.17 -5.01
CA ASP A 88 -22.45 19.75 -6.27
C ASP A 88 -22.46 18.69 -7.40
N LYS A 89 -21.44 17.82 -7.44
CA LYS A 89 -21.42 16.66 -8.35
C LYS A 89 -22.59 15.70 -8.10
N MET A 90 -22.83 15.33 -6.84
CA MET A 90 -23.94 14.45 -6.48
C MET A 90 -25.30 15.06 -6.82
N LYS A 91 -25.48 16.37 -6.65
CA LYS A 91 -26.70 17.06 -7.05
C LYS A 91 -26.89 17.03 -8.57
N ALA A 92 -25.84 17.33 -9.34
CA ALA A 92 -25.91 17.29 -10.80
C ALA A 92 -26.24 15.89 -11.33
N GLU A 93 -25.68 14.84 -10.73
CA GLU A 93 -26.02 13.45 -11.07
C GLU A 93 -27.45 13.07 -10.65
N ALA A 94 -27.91 13.53 -9.48
CA ALA A 94 -29.26 13.26 -8.99
C ALA A 94 -30.33 13.99 -9.81
N GLU A 95 -30.08 15.22 -10.26
CA GLU A 95 -31.00 15.99 -11.12
C GLU A 95 -31.27 15.27 -12.46
N GLY A 96 -30.28 14.57 -13.02
CA GLY A 96 -30.47 13.77 -14.23
C GLY A 96 -31.24 12.46 -14.03
N LEU A 97 -31.20 11.90 -12.80
CA LEU A 97 -31.85 10.63 -12.47
C LEU A 97 -33.29 10.80 -11.97
N LEU A 98 -33.60 11.90 -11.29
CA LEU A 98 -34.91 12.19 -10.69
C LEU A 98 -35.89 12.82 -11.68
N ASN A 99 -36.13 12.16 -12.82
CA ASN A 99 -37.15 12.64 -13.76
C ASN A 99 -38.55 12.40 -13.19
N PRO A 100 -39.39 13.44 -13.06
CA PRO A 100 -40.73 13.31 -12.47
C PRO A 100 -41.64 12.35 -13.25
N GLU A 101 -41.41 12.20 -14.56
CA GLU A 101 -42.15 11.26 -15.42
C GLU A 101 -41.90 9.79 -15.04
N PHE A 102 -40.67 9.41 -14.67
CA PHE A 102 -40.36 8.06 -14.17
C PHE A 102 -40.89 7.83 -12.76
N LEU A 103 -40.84 8.87 -11.91
CA LEU A 103 -41.36 8.79 -10.54
C LEU A 103 -42.90 8.66 -10.50
N GLN A 104 -43.60 9.14 -11.54
CA GLN A 104 -45.04 9.01 -11.66
C GLN A 104 -45.48 7.53 -11.79
N GLU A 105 -44.63 6.64 -12.32
CA GLU A 105 -44.91 5.20 -12.34
C GLU A 105 -45.08 4.63 -10.91
N TYR A 106 -44.36 5.18 -9.94
CA TYR A 106 -44.41 4.76 -8.54
C TYR A 106 -45.41 5.56 -7.70
N ALA A 107 -46.08 6.56 -8.28
CA ALA A 107 -47.10 7.34 -7.58
C ALA A 107 -48.30 6.44 -7.20
N ILE A 108 -48.51 6.25 -5.91
CA ILE A 108 -49.71 5.59 -5.39
C ILE A 108 -50.88 6.56 -5.62
N VAL A 109 -51.88 6.11 -6.37
CA VAL A 109 -53.09 6.90 -6.63
C VAL A 109 -53.77 7.12 -5.29
N ASP A 110 -53.96 8.39 -4.91
CA ASP A 110 -54.49 8.76 -3.61
C ASP A 110 -55.95 8.29 -3.50
N ARG A 111 -56.12 7.19 -2.79
CA ARG A 111 -57.39 6.60 -2.41
C ARG A 111 -57.26 6.30 -0.93
N GLU A 112 -57.40 7.33 -0.11
CA GLU A 112 -57.34 7.20 1.34
C GLU A 112 -58.22 6.06 1.85
N ALA A 113 -59.39 5.85 1.25
CA ALA A 113 -60.27 4.74 1.59
C ALA A 113 -59.62 3.35 1.38
N ASP A 114 -58.83 3.13 0.33
CA ASP A 114 -58.18 1.84 0.07
C ASP A 114 -56.98 1.62 1.03
N ILE A 115 -56.31 2.71 1.41
CA ILE A 115 -55.21 2.71 2.39
C ILE A 115 -55.75 2.47 3.80
N GLU A 116 -56.82 3.15 4.19
CA GLU A 116 -57.54 2.94 5.44
C GLU A 116 -58.11 1.52 5.53
N ASN A 117 -58.71 1.01 4.44
CA ASN A 117 -59.17 -0.37 4.37
C ASN A 117 -58.01 -1.39 4.47
N ALA A 118 -56.84 -1.11 3.90
CA ALA A 118 -55.66 -1.97 4.06
C ALA A 118 -55.12 -1.97 5.50
N LEU A 119 -55.27 -0.85 6.21
CA LEU A 119 -54.93 -0.71 7.63
C LEU A 119 -55.96 -1.34 8.56
N GLN A 120 -57.25 -1.37 8.17
CA GLN A 120 -58.36 -1.86 9.00
C GLN A 120 -58.74 -3.34 8.78
N ASN A 121 -58.58 -3.90 7.56
CA ASN A 121 -59.03 -5.26 7.21
C ASN A 121 -58.24 -6.42 7.86
N ARG A 122 -57.30 -6.13 8.75
CA ARG A 122 -56.62 -7.16 9.54
C ARG A 122 -56.45 -6.64 10.95
N GLY A 123 -57.33 -7.04 11.85
CA GLY A 123 -57.39 -6.61 13.26
C GLY A 123 -56.19 -6.99 14.15
N VAL A 124 -54.97 -7.05 13.62
CA VAL A 124 -53.73 -7.22 14.37
C VAL A 124 -52.65 -6.40 13.67
N LYS A 125 -52.04 -5.48 14.43
CA LYS A 125 -50.73 -4.82 14.28
C LYS A 125 -50.04 -4.99 12.91
N ILE A 126 -49.65 -3.85 12.31
CA ILE A 126 -48.72 -3.75 11.17
C ILE A 126 -47.75 -4.93 11.21
N PRO A 127 -47.66 -5.76 10.15
CA PRO A 127 -46.80 -6.94 10.19
C PRO A 127 -45.41 -6.51 10.62
N ALA A 128 -44.68 -7.32 11.41
CA ALA A 128 -43.34 -6.96 11.90
C ALA A 128 -42.33 -6.61 10.79
N SER A 129 -42.68 -6.91 9.52
CA SER A 129 -41.97 -6.54 8.30
C SER A 129 -42.24 -5.12 7.78
N GLY A 130 -43.24 -4.38 8.29
CA GLY A 130 -43.55 -2.99 7.88
C GLY A 130 -44.14 -2.78 6.48
N LEU A 131 -44.36 -3.85 5.71
CA LEU A 131 -44.84 -3.77 4.31
C LEU A 131 -46.37 -3.80 4.24
N ILE A 132 -46.95 -2.81 3.56
CA ILE A 132 -48.40 -2.68 3.28
C ILE A 132 -48.57 -2.65 1.75
N SER A 133 -49.45 -3.50 1.22
CA SER A 133 -49.71 -3.60 -0.22
C SER A 133 -51.14 -3.18 -0.51
N VAL A 134 -51.31 -2.18 -1.37
CA VAL A 134 -52.61 -1.69 -1.84
C VAL A 134 -52.76 -2.06 -3.30
N LYS A 135 -53.95 -2.50 -3.71
CA LYS A 135 -54.22 -2.96 -5.07
C LYS A 135 -54.12 -1.77 -6.04
N SER A 136 -53.15 -1.81 -6.96
CA SER A 136 -53.04 -0.81 -8.02
C SER A 136 -54.24 -0.89 -8.97
N SER A 137 -54.82 0.27 -9.31
CA SER A 137 -55.96 0.38 -10.23
C SER A 137 -55.56 0.71 -11.67
N ARG A 138 -54.26 0.68 -12.00
CA ARG A 138 -53.80 0.96 -13.37
C ARG A 138 -54.03 -0.25 -14.27
N ASN A 139 -54.66 -0.04 -15.42
CA ASN A 139 -54.70 -1.05 -16.48
C ASN A 139 -53.27 -1.39 -16.89
N LYS A 140 -52.94 -2.67 -17.08
CA LYS A 140 -51.61 -3.13 -17.49
C LYS A 140 -51.20 -2.40 -18.78
N ILE A 141 -50.35 -1.39 -18.66
CA ILE A 141 -49.57 -0.88 -19.77
C ILE A 141 -48.46 -1.91 -19.99
N GLU A 142 -48.32 -2.35 -21.24
CA GLU A 142 -47.36 -3.37 -21.64
C GLU A 142 -45.95 -3.00 -21.19
N LYS A 143 -45.25 -4.00 -20.64
CA LYS A 143 -43.83 -3.93 -20.29
C LYS A 143 -43.03 -3.41 -21.48
N HIS A 144 -42.49 -2.22 -21.36
CA HIS A 144 -41.34 -1.81 -22.16
C HIS A 144 -40.07 -1.97 -21.33
N GLY A 145 -39.09 -2.66 -21.90
CA GLY A 145 -37.77 -2.87 -21.31
C GLY A 145 -37.44 -4.33 -21.01
N LYS A 146 -37.02 -5.07 -22.04
CA LYS A 146 -36.17 -6.26 -21.85
C LYS A 146 -34.80 -5.77 -21.40
N GLU A 147 -34.52 -5.86 -20.10
CA GLU A 147 -33.14 -5.94 -19.64
C GLU A 147 -32.75 -7.42 -19.52
N LYS A 148 -31.74 -7.81 -20.30
CA LYS A 148 -31.18 -9.16 -20.29
C LYS A 148 -30.35 -9.33 -19.03
N GLU A 149 -30.92 -9.87 -17.96
CA GLU A 149 -30.12 -10.52 -16.92
C GLU A 149 -30.00 -12.01 -17.24
N SER A 150 -28.77 -12.40 -17.55
CA SER A 150 -28.35 -13.78 -17.77
C SER A 150 -28.48 -14.58 -16.48
N HIS A 151 -29.50 -15.42 -16.41
CA HIS A 151 -29.55 -16.52 -15.45
C HIS A 151 -28.48 -17.56 -15.80
N GLU A 152 -27.35 -17.54 -15.08
CA GLU A 152 -26.38 -18.63 -15.07
C GLU A 152 -26.98 -19.81 -14.31
N SER A 153 -27.40 -20.82 -15.06
CA SER A 153 -27.97 -22.07 -14.55
C SER A 153 -26.90 -22.91 -13.85
N ASN A 154 -27.12 -23.21 -12.56
CA ASN A 154 -26.36 -24.18 -11.78
C ASN A 154 -26.24 -25.53 -12.49
N LYS A 155 -25.06 -25.78 -13.08
CA LYS A 155 -24.70 -27.05 -13.71
C LYS A 155 -24.24 -28.04 -12.65
N LYS A 156 -25.13 -28.97 -12.32
CA LYS A 156 -24.87 -30.22 -11.57
C LYS A 156 -23.64 -30.92 -12.17
N ARG A 157 -22.51 -30.91 -11.46
CA ARG A 157 -21.30 -31.69 -11.82
C ARG A 157 -21.25 -32.96 -10.98
N GLY A 158 -21.35 -34.09 -11.66
CA GLY A 158 -21.03 -35.41 -11.13
C GLY A 158 -19.57 -35.44 -10.65
N ASN A 159 -19.36 -36.11 -9.54
CA ASN A 159 -18.07 -36.26 -8.90
C ASN A 159 -17.43 -37.56 -9.41
N ASP A 160 -16.50 -37.45 -10.34
CA ASP A 160 -15.60 -38.55 -10.70
C ASP A 160 -14.15 -38.05 -10.80
N THR A 161 -13.38 -38.53 -9.82
CA THR A 161 -11.98 -38.99 -9.91
C THR A 161 -10.79 -38.01 -10.01
N SER A 162 -9.80 -38.39 -9.20
CA SER A 162 -8.34 -38.20 -9.34
C SER A 162 -7.71 -37.00 -8.62
N GLY A 163 -7.21 -37.28 -7.41
CA GLY A 163 -6.25 -36.44 -6.69
C GLY A 163 -5.12 -37.31 -6.15
N SER A 164 -4.11 -37.56 -6.99
CA SER A 164 -2.85 -38.22 -6.62
C SER A 164 -2.05 -37.35 -5.65
N ARG A 165 -1.98 -37.75 -4.38
CA ARG A 165 -1.12 -37.12 -3.38
C ARG A 165 0.23 -37.83 -3.31
N LEU A 166 1.23 -37.19 -3.91
CA LEU A 166 2.66 -37.45 -3.69
C LEU A 166 3.04 -36.98 -2.28
N ASN A 167 3.26 -37.92 -1.35
CA ASN A 167 3.97 -37.65 -0.10
C ASN A 167 5.40 -38.22 -0.19
N LYS A 168 6.38 -37.32 -0.12
CA LYS A 168 7.81 -37.60 -0.05
C LYS A 168 8.33 -37.13 1.32
N LYS A 169 9.00 -38.04 2.05
CA LYS A 169 9.91 -37.92 3.24
C LYS A 169 9.52 -38.99 4.29
N LYS A 170 10.40 -39.73 4.97
CA LYS A 170 11.87 -39.85 5.08
C LYS A 170 12.14 -41.19 5.85
N LYS A 171 13.31 -41.79 5.65
CA LYS A 171 13.90 -42.99 6.30
C LYS A 171 13.83 -42.98 7.85
N PRO A 172 14.01 -44.12 8.57
CA PRO A 172 15.25 -44.91 8.63
C PRO A 172 15.28 -46.13 7.72
#